data_AF-A0A7W7ZCN4-F1
#
_entry.id   AF-A0A7W7ZCN4-F1
#
_cell.length_a   1.000
_cell.length_b   1.000
_cell.length_c   1.000
_cell.angle_alpha   90.00
_cell.angle_beta   90.00
_cell.angle_gamma   90.00
#
_symmetry.space_group_name_H-M   'P 1'
#
loop_
_entity.id
_entity.type
_entity.pdbx_description
1 polymer ?
#
loop_
_entity_poly.entity_id
_entity_poly.type
_entity_poly.pdbx_seq_one_letter_code
_entity_poly.pdbx_strand_id
1 'polypeptide(L)'
;MRQERRHGLSAEQKSEIWRRWKAGESLHAIGRAFDKDHGSIQFLLSKHGGIAPAVRRRSQRTLTLAEREEISRGIASGSSIREIARGLERTASTVSREVARHGGRLMYRASEADQRAWRSALRPKPCRLAHHRKLRLIVAGKLIRDWSPQQIS
;
A
#
# COMPACT_ATOMS: atom_id res chain seq x y z
N MET A 1 -18.73 4.93 -31.14
CA MET A 1 -17.55 4.92 -30.25
C MET A 1 -17.91 4.13 -29.00
N ARG A 2 -17.28 2.97 -28.77
CA ARG A 2 -17.54 2.19 -27.54
C ARG A 2 -16.91 2.93 -26.35
N GLN A 3 -17.74 3.58 -25.54
CA GLN A 3 -17.34 3.99 -24.19
C GLN A 3 -17.27 2.72 -23.32
N GLU A 4 -16.25 1.91 -23.53
CA GLU A 4 -15.93 0.84 -22.59
C GLU A 4 -15.47 1.52 -21.30
N ARG A 5 -16.33 1.45 -20.28
CA ARG A 5 -16.02 1.85 -18.91
C ARG A 5 -14.65 1.28 -18.56
N ARG A 6 -13.63 2.13 -18.38
CA ARG A 6 -12.28 1.71 -18.00
C ARG A 6 -12.32 1.11 -16.60
N HIS A 7 -12.58 -0.20 -16.52
CA HIS A 7 -12.50 -0.94 -15.27
C HIS A 7 -11.03 -1.04 -14.89
N GLY A 8 -10.68 -0.46 -13.74
CA GLY A 8 -9.33 -0.55 -13.19
C GLY A 8 -8.97 -1.99 -12.86
N LEU A 9 -7.68 -2.32 -12.91
CA LEU A 9 -7.18 -3.66 -12.58
C LEU A 9 -7.41 -3.97 -11.10
N SER A 10 -8.01 -5.13 -10.82
CA SER A 10 -8.18 -5.67 -9.47
C SER A 10 -6.83 -5.97 -8.82
N ALA A 11 -6.82 -6.20 -7.50
CA ALA A 11 -5.60 -6.57 -6.78
C ALA A 11 -5.02 -7.90 -7.30
N GLU A 12 -5.89 -8.85 -7.63
CA GLU A 12 -5.53 -10.17 -8.19
C GLU A 12 -4.99 -10.05 -9.62
N GLN A 13 -5.62 -9.23 -10.46
CA GLN A 13 -5.10 -8.97 -11.80
C GLN A 13 -3.72 -8.33 -11.75
N LYS A 14 -3.50 -7.38 -10.83
CA LYS A 14 -2.18 -6.76 -10.63
C LYS A 14 -1.14 -7.79 -10.17
N SER A 15 -1.47 -8.70 -9.25
CA SER A 15 -0.52 -9.73 -8.79
C SER A 15 -0.18 -10.72 -9.91
N GLU A 16 -1.15 -11.07 -10.75
CA GLU A 16 -0.94 -11.92 -11.93
C GLU A 16 -0.06 -11.23 -12.98
N ILE A 17 -0.29 -9.95 -13.29
CA ILE A 17 0.59 -9.16 -14.16
C ILE A 17 2.04 -9.20 -13.67
N TRP A 18 2.26 -9.00 -12.37
CA TRP A 18 3.59 -9.08 -11.77
C TRP A 18 4.21 -10.47 -11.88
N ARG A 19 3.42 -11.54 -11.76
CA ARG A 19 3.90 -12.93 -11.92
C ARG A 19 4.38 -13.17 -13.35
N ARG A 20 3.59 -12.78 -14.35
CA ARG A 20 3.93 -12.92 -15.77
C ARG A 20 5.15 -12.11 -16.17
N TRP A 21 5.23 -10.85 -15.70
CA TRP A 21 6.42 -10.02 -15.89
C TRP A 21 7.68 -10.69 -15.31
N LYS A 22 7.59 -11.24 -14.09
CA LYS A 22 8.71 -11.96 -13.46
C LYS A 22 9.08 -13.25 -14.22
N ALA A 23 8.13 -13.88 -14.90
CA ALA A 23 8.38 -15.03 -15.77
C ALA A 23 9.02 -14.64 -17.13
N GLY A 24 9.22 -13.34 -17.40
CA GLY A 24 9.83 -12.85 -18.63
C GLY A 24 8.84 -12.66 -19.79
N GLU A 25 7.53 -12.71 -19.54
CA GLU A 25 6.54 -12.43 -20.59
C GLU A 25 6.62 -10.96 -21.05
N SER A 26 6.45 -10.74 -22.36
CA SER A 26 6.47 -9.39 -22.94
C SER A 26 5.25 -8.57 -22.54
N LEU A 27 5.37 -7.24 -22.52
CA LEU A 27 4.28 -6.31 -22.20
C LEU A 27 3.04 -6.54 -23.07
N HIS A 28 3.25 -6.89 -24.35
CA HIS A 28 2.17 -7.19 -25.30
C HIS A 28 1.47 -8.52 -24.98
N ALA A 29 2.22 -9.56 -24.61
CA ALA A 29 1.64 -10.85 -24.22
C ALA A 29 0.79 -10.70 -22.95
N ILE A 30 1.31 -9.98 -21.95
CA ILE A 30 0.59 -9.66 -20.72
C ILE A 30 -0.65 -8.83 -21.02
N GLY A 31 -0.53 -7.77 -21.84
CA GLY A 31 -1.67 -6.92 -22.23
C GLY A 31 -2.81 -7.72 -22.85
N ARG A 32 -2.49 -8.58 -23.84
CA ARG A 32 -3.48 -9.47 -24.48
C ARG A 32 -4.17 -10.40 -23.49
N ALA A 33 -3.45 -10.92 -22.49
CA ALA A 33 -4.02 -11.81 -21.49
C ALA A 33 -5.09 -11.16 -20.59
N PHE A 34 -5.06 -9.83 -20.44
CA PHE A 34 -6.01 -9.07 -19.63
C PHE A 34 -6.96 -8.18 -20.43
N ASP A 35 -6.93 -8.29 -21.76
CA ASP A 35 -7.61 -7.37 -22.67
C ASP A 35 -7.29 -5.89 -22.35
N LYS A 36 -5.99 -5.62 -22.17
CA LYS A 36 -5.44 -4.29 -21.89
C LYS A 36 -4.38 -3.91 -22.91
N ASP A 37 -4.32 -2.62 -23.21
CA ASP A 37 -3.20 -2.07 -23.95
C ASP A 37 -1.87 -2.25 -23.18
N HIS A 38 -0.81 -2.55 -23.92
CA HIS A 38 0.55 -2.75 -23.40
C HIS A 38 1.08 -1.53 -22.63
N GLY A 39 0.67 -0.31 -22.98
CA GLY A 39 1.01 0.91 -22.26
C GLY A 39 0.43 0.94 -20.84
N SER A 40 -0.72 0.29 -20.61
CA SER A 40 -1.28 0.14 -19.26
C SER A 40 -0.42 -0.79 -18.40
N ILE A 41 0.13 -1.86 -19.00
CA ILE A 41 1.06 -2.77 -18.32
C ILE A 41 2.38 -2.03 -18.02
N GLN A 42 2.91 -1.31 -19.00
CA GLN A 42 4.13 -0.51 -18.83
C GLN A 42 3.98 0.52 -17.70
N PHE A 43 2.87 1.24 -17.66
CA PHE A 43 2.57 2.22 -16.61
C PHE A 43 2.52 1.58 -15.21
N LEU A 44 1.90 0.40 -15.09
CA LEU A 44 1.85 -0.33 -13.82
C LEU A 44 3.25 -0.75 -13.34
N LEU A 45 4.09 -1.27 -14.24
CA LEU A 45 5.42 -1.76 -13.92
C LEU A 45 6.41 -0.61 -13.63
N SER A 46 6.38 0.45 -14.44
CA SER A 46 7.30 1.60 -14.31
C SER A 46 7.11 2.34 -12.98
N LYS A 47 5.87 2.39 -12.46
CA LYS A 47 5.55 2.96 -11.15
C LYS A 47 6.33 2.32 -9.99
N HIS A 48 6.75 1.06 -10.15
CA HIS A 48 7.54 0.33 -9.16
C HIS A 48 8.95 -0.03 -9.66
N GLY A 49 9.40 0.59 -10.76
CA GLY A 49 10.73 0.36 -11.32
C GLY A 49 10.95 -1.07 -11.84
N GLY A 50 9.88 -1.76 -12.25
CA GLY A 50 9.97 -3.14 -12.72
C GLY A 50 10.17 -4.19 -11.63
N ILE A 51 10.15 -3.79 -10.36
CA ILE A 51 10.24 -4.69 -9.20
C ILE A 51 8.87 -4.84 -8.56
N ALA A 52 8.40 -6.08 -8.41
CA ALA A 52 7.10 -6.35 -7.82
C ALA A 52 7.05 -5.84 -6.37
N PRO A 53 6.07 -4.99 -6.00
CA PRO A 53 5.92 -4.55 -4.62
C PRO A 53 5.51 -5.73 -3.74
N ALA A 54 6.03 -5.76 -2.51
CA ALA A 54 5.61 -6.76 -1.53
C ALA A 54 4.11 -6.64 -1.25
N VAL A 55 3.43 -7.79 -1.14
CA VAL A 55 2.02 -7.84 -0.75
C VAL A 55 1.89 -7.28 0.66
N ARG A 56 1.07 -6.23 0.79
CA ARG A 56 0.85 -5.56 2.07
C ARG A 56 0.01 -6.47 2.97
N ARG A 57 0.45 -6.63 4.21
CA ARG A 57 -0.26 -7.38 5.25
C ARG A 57 -0.38 -6.52 6.50
N ARG A 58 -1.48 -6.67 7.23
CA ARG A 58 -1.64 -6.04 8.54
C ARG A 58 -0.98 -6.88 9.62
N SER A 59 -0.41 -6.24 10.62
CA SER A 59 -0.02 -6.93 11.85
C SER A 59 -1.26 -7.34 12.62
N GLN A 60 -1.26 -8.53 13.22
CA GLN A 60 -2.32 -8.99 14.13
C GLN A 60 -2.52 -8.06 15.35
N ARG A 61 -1.50 -7.26 15.70
CA ARG A 61 -1.57 -6.28 16.79
C ARG A 61 -2.33 -5.00 16.42
N THR A 62 -2.57 -4.77 15.13
CA THR A 62 -3.31 -3.59 14.67
C THR A 62 -4.80 -3.86 14.75
N LEU A 63 -5.56 -2.86 15.16
CA LEU A 63 -7.02 -2.92 15.12
C LEU A 63 -7.49 -3.27 13.69
N THR A 64 -8.49 -4.14 13.61
CA THR A 64 -9.22 -4.49 12.40
C THR A 64 -10.26 -3.42 12.07
N LEU A 65 -10.87 -3.52 10.89
CA LEU A 65 -11.98 -2.64 10.54
C LEU A 65 -13.17 -2.85 11.48
N ALA A 66 -13.52 -4.10 11.78
CA ALA A 66 -14.62 -4.44 12.69
C ALA A 66 -14.41 -3.84 14.08
N GLU A 67 -13.20 -3.96 14.64
CA GLU A 67 -12.88 -3.33 15.93
C GLU A 67 -13.02 -1.80 15.87
N ARG A 68 -12.61 -1.16 14.76
CA ARG A 68 -12.80 0.29 14.58
C ARG A 68 -14.27 0.68 14.46
N GLU A 69 -15.10 -0.16 13.85
CA GLU A 69 -16.55 0.06 13.75
C GLU A 69 -17.22 -0.03 15.12
N GLU A 70 -16.82 -0.98 15.96
CA GLU A 70 -17.25 -1.04 17.36
C GLU A 70 -16.81 0.19 18.15
N ILE A 71 -15.59 0.70 17.94
CA ILE A 71 -15.16 1.97 18.54
C ILE A 71 -16.08 3.11 18.08
N SER A 72 -16.39 3.18 16.79
CA SER A 72 -17.27 4.22 16.23
C SER A 72 -18.68 4.15 16.82
N ARG A 73 -19.26 2.94 16.93
CA ARG A 73 -20.58 2.73 17.53
C ARG A 73 -20.59 3.03 19.02
N GLY A 74 -19.59 2.56 19.76
CA GLY A 74 -19.45 2.84 21.18
C GLY A 74 -19.28 4.33 21.50
N ILE A 75 -18.60 5.08 20.63
CA ILE A 75 -18.54 6.54 20.77
C ILE A 75 -19.91 7.17 20.53
N ALA A 76 -20.62 6.74 19.49
CA ALA A 76 -21.94 7.26 19.15
C ALA A 76 -23.00 6.95 20.23
N SER A 77 -22.89 5.81 20.92
CA SER A 77 -23.73 5.45 22.06
C SER A 77 -23.33 6.11 23.38
N GLY A 78 -22.32 6.98 23.37
CA GLY A 78 -21.84 7.69 24.57
C GLY A 78 -20.97 6.85 25.51
N SER A 79 -20.60 5.62 25.13
CA SER A 79 -19.80 4.73 25.97
C SER A 79 -18.40 5.28 26.24
N SER A 80 -17.88 4.99 27.43
CA SER A 80 -16.53 5.39 27.82
C SER A 80 -15.47 4.57 27.06
N ILE A 81 -14.25 5.12 26.94
CA ILE A 81 -13.13 4.42 26.29
C ILE A 81 -12.85 3.06 26.96
N ARG A 82 -13.00 2.98 28.29
CA ARG A 82 -12.76 1.75 29.05
C ARG A 82 -13.81 0.68 28.73
N GLU A 83 -15.07 1.05 28.59
CA GLU A 83 -16.14 0.11 28.22
C GLU A 83 -15.95 -0.44 26.82
N ILE A 84 -15.66 0.44 25.87
CA ILE A 84 -15.39 0.05 24.48
C ILE A 84 -14.20 -0.91 24.44
N ALA A 85 -13.11 -0.58 25.14
CA ALA A 85 -11.92 -1.42 25.17
C ALA A 85 -12.20 -2.82 25.77
N ARG A 86 -13.03 -2.89 26.81
CA ARG A 86 -13.45 -4.15 27.42
C ARG A 86 -14.24 -5.02 26.45
N GLY A 87 -15.20 -4.45 25.72
CA GLY A 87 -15.99 -5.17 24.72
C GLY A 87 -15.17 -5.67 23.52
N LEU A 88 -14.02 -5.04 23.27
CA LEU A 88 -13.08 -5.42 22.22
C LEU A 88 -11.95 -6.34 22.70
N GLU A 89 -11.90 -6.66 24.00
CA GLU A 89 -10.77 -7.36 24.62
C GLU A 89 -9.41 -6.68 24.34
N ARG A 90 -9.42 -5.34 24.30
CA ARG A 90 -8.23 -4.50 24.11
C ARG A 90 -7.93 -3.67 25.34
N THR A 91 -6.70 -3.18 25.42
CA THR A 91 -6.34 -2.21 26.47
C THR A 91 -6.96 -0.84 26.18
N ALA A 92 -7.41 -0.14 27.22
CA ALA A 92 -7.99 1.20 27.10
C ALA A 92 -7.03 2.21 26.43
N SER A 93 -5.71 2.06 26.63
CA SER A 93 -4.70 2.89 25.97
C SER A 93 -4.63 2.68 24.46
N THR A 94 -5.06 1.52 23.95
CA THR A 94 -5.12 1.24 22.51
C THR A 94 -6.28 2.00 21.88
N VAL A 95 -7.47 1.90 22.46
CA VAL A 95 -8.66 2.62 21.99
C VAL A 95 -8.46 4.14 22.14
N SER A 96 -7.91 4.61 23.26
CA SER A 96 -7.62 6.03 23.47
C SER A 96 -6.68 6.60 22.40
N ARG A 97 -5.55 5.94 22.15
CA ARG A 97 -4.58 6.39 21.13
C ARG A 97 -5.18 6.35 19.72
N GLU A 98 -5.98 5.35 19.41
CA GLU A 98 -6.67 5.24 18.12
C GLU A 98 -7.62 6.43 17.92
N VAL A 99 -8.49 6.70 18.89
CA VAL A 99 -9.46 7.80 18.83
C VAL A 99 -8.75 9.15 18.74
N ALA A 100 -7.75 9.38 19.59
CA ALA A 100 -6.97 10.62 19.58
C ALA A 100 -6.26 10.85 18.23
N ARG A 101 -5.63 9.82 17.66
CA ARG A 101 -4.95 9.89 16.35
C ARG A 101 -5.90 10.26 15.21
N HIS A 102 -7.17 9.90 15.33
CA HIS A 102 -8.17 10.07 14.28
C HIS A 102 -9.18 11.18 14.57
N GLY A 103 -8.75 12.23 15.28
CA GLY A 103 -9.53 13.47 15.46
C GLY A 103 -10.37 13.52 16.74
N GLY A 104 -10.18 12.58 17.66
CA GLY A 104 -10.93 12.52 18.91
C GLY A 104 -12.36 12.00 18.72
N ARG A 105 -13.13 11.98 19.81
CA ARG A 105 -14.47 11.35 19.83
C ARG A 105 -15.44 11.96 18.81
N LEU A 106 -15.43 13.27 18.64
CA LEU A 106 -16.38 13.96 17.77
C LEU A 106 -16.18 13.62 16.28
N MET A 107 -14.92 13.51 15.85
CA MET A 107 -14.56 13.34 14.44
C MET A 107 -14.23 11.89 14.07
N TYR A 108 -14.22 10.97 15.03
CA TYR A 108 -13.83 9.59 14.79
C TYR A 108 -14.77 8.91 13.79
N ARG A 109 -14.19 8.34 12.73
CA ARG A 109 -14.90 7.52 11.72
C ARG A 109 -14.08 6.27 11.42
N ALA A 110 -14.70 5.10 11.56
CA ALA A 110 -14.02 3.81 11.43
C ALA A 110 -13.35 3.63 10.07
N SER A 111 -14.07 3.89 8.98
CA SER A 111 -13.58 3.73 7.60
C SER A 111 -12.39 4.64 7.30
N GLU A 112 -12.44 5.90 7.72
CA GLU A 112 -11.33 6.84 7.55
C GLU A 112 -10.11 6.44 8.39
N ALA A 113 -10.33 6.08 9.65
CA ALA A 113 -9.26 5.61 10.52
C ALA A 113 -8.56 4.38 9.92
N ASP A 114 -9.34 3.44 9.38
CA ASP A 114 -8.85 2.24 8.74
C ASP A 114 -8.02 2.54 7.48
N GLN A 115 -8.53 3.40 6.58
CA GLN A 115 -7.81 3.81 5.37
C GLN A 115 -6.53 4.59 5.69
N ARG A 116 -6.55 5.47 6.70
CA ARG A 116 -5.36 6.21 7.15
C ARG A 116 -4.34 5.25 7.74
N ALA A 117 -4.75 4.35 8.64
CA ALA A 117 -3.88 3.33 9.22
C ALA A 117 -3.24 2.45 8.13
N TRP A 118 -4.02 2.04 7.13
CA TRP A 118 -3.51 1.30 5.97
C TRP A 118 -2.43 2.12 5.26
N ARG A 119 -2.72 3.36 4.85
CA ARG A 119 -1.76 4.22 4.14
C ARG A 119 -0.48 4.47 4.94
N SER A 120 -0.60 4.79 6.23
CA SER A 120 0.54 5.02 7.12
C SER A 120 1.45 3.80 7.28
N ALA A 121 0.89 2.58 7.18
CA ALA A 121 1.69 1.35 7.23
C ALA A 121 2.70 1.21 6.08
N LEU A 122 2.59 1.99 5.00
CA LEU A 122 3.58 2.00 3.92
C LEU A 122 4.98 2.45 4.39
N ARG A 123 5.03 3.34 5.41
CA ARG A 123 6.25 3.90 6.00
C ARG A 123 7.42 3.99 5.00
N PRO A 124 7.27 4.78 3.91
CA PRO A 124 8.26 4.79 2.85
C PRO A 124 9.61 5.24 3.40
N LYS A 125 10.63 4.39 3.28
CA LYS A 125 12.02 4.75 3.52
C LYS A 125 12.60 5.15 2.17
N PRO A 126 12.81 6.44 1.91
CA PRO A 126 13.34 6.84 0.63
C PRO A 126 14.74 6.25 0.43
N CYS A 127 15.02 5.78 -0.78
CA CYS A 127 16.29 5.12 -1.06
C CYS A 127 17.47 6.13 -0.99
N ARG A 128 18.66 5.63 -0.68
CA ARG A 128 19.88 6.45 -0.57
C ARG A 128 20.14 7.25 -1.86
N LEU A 129 19.87 6.66 -3.03
CA LEU A 129 20.05 7.31 -4.34
C LEU A 129 19.03 8.44 -4.60
N ALA A 130 17.85 8.40 -3.97
CA ALA A 130 16.90 9.51 -4.05
C ALA A 130 17.45 10.75 -3.32
N HIS A 131 18.14 10.55 -2.20
CA HIS A 131 18.70 11.63 -1.37
C HIS A 131 20.04 12.15 -1.90
N HIS A 132 20.92 11.26 -2.36
CA HIS A 132 22.30 11.62 -2.70
C HIS A 132 22.51 11.70 -4.21
N ARG A 133 22.36 12.90 -4.79
CA ARG A 133 22.55 13.15 -6.24
C ARG A 133 23.92 12.70 -6.76
N LYS A 134 25.01 12.99 -6.04
CA LYS A 134 26.37 12.60 -6.44
C LYS A 134 26.50 11.06 -6.56
N LEU A 135 26.05 10.34 -5.53
CA LEU A 135 26.05 8.87 -5.52
C LEU A 135 25.20 8.31 -6.67
N ARG A 136 24.02 8.88 -6.92
CA ARG A 136 23.16 8.49 -8.03
C ARG A 136 23.84 8.62 -9.39
N LEU A 137 24.57 9.72 -9.64
CA LEU A 137 25.30 9.92 -10.89
C LEU A 137 26.44 8.91 -11.05
N ILE A 138 27.16 8.59 -9.97
CA ILE A 138 28.23 7.58 -9.99
C ILE A 138 27.65 6.19 -10.29
N VAL A 139 26.59 5.79 -9.58
CA VAL A 139 25.93 4.49 -9.80
C VAL A 139 25.39 4.40 -11.23
N ALA A 140 24.70 5.43 -11.72
CA ALA A 140 24.20 5.45 -13.10
C ALA A 140 25.33 5.38 -14.13
N GLY A 141 26.42 6.11 -13.94
CA GLY A 141 27.58 6.07 -14.82
C GLY A 141 28.29 4.72 -14.85
N LYS A 142 28.30 3.97 -13.72
CA LYS A 142 28.83 2.60 -13.69
C LYS A 142 27.87 1.61 -14.37
N LEU A 143 26.56 1.75 -14.16
CA LEU A 143 25.54 0.92 -14.83
C LEU A 143 25.56 1.06 -16.35
N ILE A 144 25.79 2.27 -16.88
CA ILE A 144 25.94 2.53 -18.33
C ILE A 144 27.14 1.77 -18.92
N ARG A 145 28.13 1.42 -18.10
CA ARG A 145 29.32 0.65 -18.51
C ARG A 145 29.14 -0.86 -18.26
N ASP A 146 27.91 -1.32 -18.06
CA ASP A 146 27.55 -2.72 -17.79
C ASP A 146 28.17 -3.33 -16.53
N TRP A 147 28.51 -2.49 -15.54
CA TRP A 147 28.94 -2.99 -14.24
C TRP A 147 27.76 -3.65 -13.51
N SER A 148 27.97 -4.84 -12.96
CA SER A 148 26.95 -5.54 -12.18
C SER A 148 26.65 -4.82 -10.86
N PRO A 149 25.44 -4.95 -10.29
CA PRO A 149 25.11 -4.36 -8.99
C PRO A 149 26.10 -4.71 -7.88
N GLN A 150 26.64 -5.93 -7.89
CA GLN A 150 27.65 -6.40 -6.93
C GLN A 150 28.98 -5.64 -7.05
N GLN A 151 29.34 -5.14 -8.24
CA GLN A 151 30.55 -4.34 -8.48
C GLN A 151 30.36 -2.84 -8.18
N ILE A 152 29.12 -2.38 -8.02
CA ILE A 152 28.78 -0.97 -7.80
C ILE A 152 28.53 -0.65 -6.31
N SER A 153 28.38 -1.69 -5.46
CA SER A 153 27.98 -1.59 -4.05
C SER A 153 28.86 -0.70 -3.18
#